data_AF-A0A533RQE4-F1
#
_entry.id   AF-A0A533RQE4-F1
#
_cell.length_a   1.000
_cell.length_b   1.000
_cell.length_c   1.000
_cell.angle_alpha   90.00
_cell.angle_beta   90.00
_cell.angle_gamma   90.00
#
_symmetry.space_group_name_H-M   'P 1'
#
loop_
_entity.id
_entity.type
_entity.pdbx_description
1 polymer ?
#
loop_
_entity_poly.entity_id
_entity_poly.type
_entity_poly.pdbx_seq_one_letter_code
_entity_poly.pdbx_strand_id
1 'polypeptide(L)' 'MRIVAGAYRGRRIEAPPGTGTRPTTDRVREALFSALVSVAGPDLGGGAVLDAFGGSGALGLEALSRGAGPVTFV' A
#
# COMPACT_ATOMS: atom_id res chain seq x y z
N MET A 1 12.03 2.45 1.58
CA MET A 1 10.66 2.79 2.03
C MET A 1 10.25 1.83 3.16
N ARG A 2 9.13 2.06 3.86
CA ARG A 2 8.59 1.12 4.85
C ARG A 2 7.06 1.11 4.82
N ILE A 3 6.47 0.06 5.35
CA ILE A 3 5.03 -0.02 5.61
C ILE A 3 4.68 0.95 6.76
N VAL A 4 3.65 1.77 6.57
CA VAL A 4 3.28 2.90 7.43
C VAL A 4 2.33 2.46 8.55
N ALA A 5 1.33 1.64 8.26
CA ALA A 5 0.34 1.18 9.24
C ALA A 5 -0.12 -0.27 9.00
N GLY A 6 -0.99 -0.76 9.88
CA GLY A 6 -1.53 -2.12 9.82
C GLY A 6 -0.62 -3.19 10.42
N ALA A 7 -0.92 -4.45 10.12
CA ALA A 7 -0.27 -5.62 10.72
C ALA A 7 1.24 -5.72 10.45
N TYR A 8 1.71 -5.15 9.34
CA TYR A 8 3.12 -5.17 8.93
C TYR A 8 3.83 -3.83 9.14
N ARG A 9 3.26 -2.93 9.94
CA ARG A 9 3.83 -1.61 10.23
C ARG A 9 5.31 -1.66 10.57
N GLY A 10 6.09 -0.78 9.94
CA GLY A 10 7.53 -0.63 10.19
C GLY A 10 8.43 -1.56 9.38
N ARG A 11 7.89 -2.57 8.69
CA ARG A 11 8.69 -3.44 7.81
C ARG A 11 9.25 -2.64 6.64
N ARG A 12 10.54 -2.85 6.34
CA ARG A 12 11.22 -2.22 5.20
C ARG A 12 10.69 -2.80 3.90
N ILE A 13 10.55 -1.94 2.90
CA ILE A 13 10.24 -2.30 1.52
C ILE A 13 11.49 -2.04 0.70
N GLU A 14 12.01 -3.12 0.10
CA GLU A 14 13.07 -3.05 -0.89
C GLU A 14 12.47 -2.68 -2.23
N ALA A 15 13.00 -1.62 -2.84
CA ALA A 15 12.53 -1.15 -4.13
C ALA A 15 13.45 -1.68 -5.24
N PRO A 16 12.93 -1.87 -6.48
CA PRO A 16 13.77 -2.15 -7.63
C PRO A 16 14.91 -1.13 -7.76
N PRO A 17 16.10 -1.55 -8.21
CA PRO A 17 17.23 -0.64 -8.37
C PRO A 17 16.96 0.44 -9.41
N GLY A 18 17.61 1.60 -9.23
CA GLY A 18 17.50 2.75 -10.13
C GLY A 18 16.51 3.82 -9.65
N THR A 19 16.26 4.81 -10.49
CA THR A 19 15.40 5.98 -10.20
C THR A 19 14.08 5.96 -10.98
N GLY A 20 13.80 4.87 -11.71
CA GLY A 20 12.61 4.74 -12.55
C GLY A 20 11.29 4.64 -11.77
N THR A 21 11.35 4.27 -10.49
CA THR A 21 10.17 4.29 -9.63
C THR A 21 9.98 5.68 -9.03
N ARG A 22 8.85 6.34 -9.31
CA ARG A 22 8.45 7.56 -8.58
C ARG A 22 8.04 7.16 -7.16
N PRO A 23 8.76 7.57 -6.10
CA PRO A 23 8.43 7.14 -4.75
C PRO A 23 7.18 7.85 -4.25
N THR A 24 6.20 7.09 -3.78
CA THR A 24 5.09 7.63 -2.99
C THR A 24 5.56 7.85 -1.56
N THR A 25 5.49 9.10 -1.09
CA THR A 25 5.90 9.45 0.28
C THR A 25 4.96 8.81 1.30
N ASP A 26 5.45 8.60 2.52
CA ASP A 26 4.64 8.04 3.61
C ASP A 26 3.36 8.88 3.85
N ARG A 27 3.48 10.21 3.76
CA ARG A 27 2.34 11.14 3.90
C ARG A 27 1.28 10.95 2.82
N VAL A 28 1.69 10.77 1.55
CA VAL A 28 0.74 10.52 0.46
C VAL A 28 0.06 9.17 0.63
N ARG A 29 0.81 8.13 1.02
CA ARG A 29 0.26 6.81 1.34
C ARG A 29 -0.78 6.91 2.46
N GLU A 30 -0.44 7.60 3.55
CA GLU A 30 -1.32 7.76 4.70
C GLU A 30 -2.61 8.51 4.34
N ALA A 31 -2.52 9.60 3.59
CA ALA A 31 -3.68 10.36 3.12
C ALA A 31 -4.59 9.51 2.21
N LEU A 32 -4.00 8.76 1.27
CA LEU A 32 -4.74 7.86 0.38
C LEU A 32 -5.53 6.81 1.16
N PHE A 33 -4.87 6.08 2.07
CA PHE A 33 -5.54 5.03 2.83
C PHE A 33 -6.54 5.59 3.86
N SER A 34 -6.32 6.80 4.38
CA SER A 34 -7.33 7.49 5.20
C SER A 34 -8.62 7.72 4.41
N ALA A 35 -8.50 8.18 3.16
CA ALA A 35 -9.64 8.38 2.27
C ALA A 35 -10.31 7.05 1.84
N LEU A 36 -9.54 5.98 1.63
CA LEU A 36 -10.11 4.67 1.31
C LEU A 36 -10.86 4.06 2.50
N VAL A 37 -10.29 4.12 3.70
CA VAL A 37 -10.92 3.59 4.92
C VAL A 37 -12.19 4.36 5.27
N SER A 38 -12.27 5.66 4.99
CA SER A 38 -13.49 6.44 5.25
C SER A 38 -14.67 6.02 4.37
N VAL A 39 -14.42 5.40 3.21
CA VAL A 39 -15.45 4.95 2.27
C VAL A 39 -15.70 3.43 2.36
N ALA A 40 -14.63 2.63 2.42
CA ALA A 40 -14.71 1.17 2.43
C ALA A 40 -14.86 0.58 3.84
N GLY A 41 -14.68 1.40 4.88
CA GLY A 41 -14.66 0.97 6.27
C GLY A 41 -13.29 0.43 6.73
N PRO A 42 -13.22 -0.10 7.96
CA PRO A 42 -12.02 -0.74 8.47
C PRO A 42 -11.61 -1.90 7.57
N ASP A 43 -10.30 -2.18 7.56
CA ASP A 43 -9.70 -3.26 6.78
C ASP A 43 -10.01 -3.25 5.27
N LEU A 44 -10.36 -2.07 4.72
CA LEU A 44 -10.80 -1.89 3.33
C LEU A 44 -11.97 -2.82 2.94
N GLY A 45 -12.77 -3.22 3.93
CA GLY A 45 -13.88 -4.18 3.76
C GLY A 45 -13.44 -5.59 3.33
N GLY A 46 -12.16 -5.94 3.49
CA GLY A 46 -11.61 -7.20 2.98
C GLY A 46 -11.63 -7.32 1.46
N GLY A 47 -11.77 -6.19 0.75
CA GLY A 47 -11.89 -6.15 -0.70
C GLY A 47 -10.60 -6.53 -1.44
N ALA A 48 -10.75 -6.97 -2.68
CA ALA A 48 -9.63 -7.21 -3.59
C ALA A 48 -9.00 -5.88 -4.05
N VAL A 49 -7.67 -5.82 -4.16
CA VAL A 49 -6.94 -4.63 -4.60
C VAL A 49 -6.08 -4.96 -5.82
N LEU A 50 -6.05 -4.03 -6.79
CA LEU A 50 -5.14 -4.06 -7.93
C LEU A 50 -4.15 -2.91 -7.81
N ASP A 51 -2.87 -3.21 -7.70
CA ASP A 51 -1.77 -2.26 -7.86
C ASP A 51 -1.29 -2.33 -9.32
N ALA A 52 -1.95 -1.56 -10.18
CA ALA A 52 -1.83 -1.66 -11.64
C ALA A 52 -0.47 -1.22 -12.20
N PHE A 53 0.33 -0.53 -11.38
CA PHE A 53 1.67 -0.08 -11.72
C PHE A 53 2.55 -0.28 -10.50
N GLY A 54 2.71 -1.55 -10.11
CA GLY A 54 3.17 -1.95 -8.79
C GLY A 54 4.53 -1.36 -8.44
N GLY A 55 5.45 -1.27 -9.39
CA GLY A 55 6.77 -0.69 -9.19
C GLY A 55 7.48 -1.28 -7.96
N SER A 56 7.56 -0.54 -6.86
CA SER A 56 8.12 -1.02 -5.58
C SER A 56 7.16 -1.87 -4.73
N GLY A 57 5.93 -2.09 -5.18
CA GLY A 57 4.84 -2.74 -4.47
C GLY A 57 4.31 -1.95 -3.29
N ALA A 58 4.76 -0.71 -3.08
CA ALA A 58 4.57 -0.03 -1.81
C ALA A 58 3.11 0.35 -1.51
N LEU A 59 2.24 0.46 -2.51
CA LEU A 59 0.80 0.68 -2.29
C LEU A 59 0.07 -0.63 -2.03
N GLY A 60 0.26 -1.66 -2.87
CA GLY A 60 -0.36 -2.96 -2.64
C GLY A 60 0.07 -3.63 -1.33
N LEU A 61 1.34 -3.51 -0.93
CA LEU A 61 1.83 -4.01 0.37
C LEU A 61 1.22 -3.26 1.56
N GLU A 62 0.99 -1.95 1.42
CA GLU A 62 0.31 -1.16 2.44
C GLU A 62 -1.17 -1.56 2.54
N ALA A 63 -1.82 -1.86 1.42
CA ALA A 63 -3.19 -2.38 1.40
C ALA A 63 -3.30 -3.72 2.13
N LEU A 64 -2.40 -4.68 1.81
CA LEU A 64 -2.31 -5.96 2.52
C LEU A 64 -2.09 -5.77 4.03
N SER A 65 -1.19 -4.87 4.41
CA SER A 65 -0.94 -4.58 5.83
C SER A 65 -2.18 -4.05 6.55
N ARG A 66 -3.02 -3.29 5.85
CA ARG A 66 -4.26 -2.69 6.35
C ARG A 66 -5.47 -3.60 6.16
N GLY A 67 -5.30 -4.90 5.98
CA GLY A 67 -6.41 -5.85 6.00
C GLY A 67 -7.17 -6.02 4.68
N ALA A 68 -6.63 -5.49 3.57
CA ALA A 68 -7.16 -5.84 2.25
C ALA A 68 -7.19 -7.36 2.05
N GLY A 69 -8.12 -7.83 1.20
CA GLY A 69 -8.18 -9.21 0.76
C GLY A 69 -7.06 -9.54 -0.24
N PRO A 70 -7.34 -10.22 -1.36
CA PRO A 70 -6.31 -10.54 -2.34
C PRO A 70 -5.80 -9.26 -3.01
N VAL A 71 -4.47 -9.16 -3.16
CA VAL A 71 -3.82 -8.03 -3.83
C VAL A 71 -3.04 -8.53 -5.04
N THR A 72 -3.38 -7.99 -6.21
CA THR A 72 -2.72 -8.28 -7.49
C THR A 72 -1.80 -7.13 -7.85
N PHE A 73 -0.57 -7.44 -8.24
CA PHE A 73 0.43 -6.47 -8.68
C PHE A 73 0.69 -6.67 -10.18
N VAL A 74 0.72 -5.58 -10.94
CA VAL A 74 1.05 -5.55 -12.38
C VAL A 74 2.29 -4.70 -12.62
#